data_AF-A0A6J4TNZ4-F1
#
_entry.id   AF-A0A6J4TNZ4-F1
#
_cell.length_a   1.000
_cell.length_b   1.000
_cell.length_c   1.000
_cell.angle_alpha   90.00
_cell.angle_beta   90.00
_cell.angle_gamma   90.00
#
_symmetry.space_group_name_H-M   'P 1'
#
loop_
_entity.id
_entity.type
_entity.pdbx_description
1 polymer ?
#
loop_
_entity_poly.entity_id
_entity_poly.type
_entity_poly.pdbx_seq_one_letter_code
_entity_poly.pdbx_strand_id
1 'polypeptide(L)'
;MRRGDGSLIAITRQGAQYAGYEPSRALQSVAPATWAHICACAWTSGWLELRGRMWISERGIVEDDWWRFKLTYQDHRGTVRSSHRPDLAVELRPSGDVAIEVELRRKTLRRLTGILQMYDALIEDEVLAGVIYITTDPDVEELVRRVGAYIGPDPDGPRLSFRTMQLVIQQTHDAAAAAAVARTTPAPAS
;
A
#
# COMPACT_ATOMS: atom_id res chain seq x y z
N MET A 1 -13.06 -6.87 3.73
CA MET A 1 -13.75 -5.88 2.89
C MET A 1 -14.98 -6.51 2.23
N ARG A 2 -16.18 -6.13 2.68
CA ARG A 2 -17.48 -6.43 2.08
C ARG A 2 -18.01 -5.19 1.34
N ARG A 3 -19.02 -5.34 0.48
CA ARG A 3 -19.75 -4.18 -0.06
C ARG A 3 -20.33 -3.40 1.13
N GLY A 4 -20.03 -2.09 1.20
CA GLY A 4 -20.45 -1.22 2.31
C GLY A 4 -19.32 -0.80 3.25
N ASP A 5 -18.17 -1.49 3.27
CA ASP A 5 -17.00 -1.12 4.09
C ASP A 5 -16.22 0.09 3.51
N GLY A 6 -16.72 0.67 2.42
CA GLY A 6 -16.13 1.78 1.70
C GLY A 6 -16.98 2.15 0.48
N SER A 7 -16.77 3.35 -0.03
CA SER A 7 -17.51 3.90 -1.17
C SER A 7 -16.56 4.24 -2.32
N LEU A 8 -16.89 3.80 -3.53
CA LEU A 8 -16.24 4.28 -4.76
C LEU A 8 -17.11 5.38 -5.35
N ILE A 9 -16.53 6.55 -5.55
CA ILE A 9 -17.17 7.62 -6.33
C ILE A 9 -16.57 7.57 -7.73
N ALA A 10 -17.39 7.21 -8.72
CA ALA A 10 -17.00 7.28 -10.13
C ALA A 10 -17.34 8.68 -10.66
N ILE A 11 -16.31 9.46 -10.98
CA ILE A 11 -16.48 10.76 -11.65
C ILE A 11 -16.44 10.53 -13.15
N THR A 12 -17.51 10.89 -13.85
CA THR A 12 -17.55 10.80 -15.31
C THR A 12 -16.64 11.84 -15.93
N ARG A 13 -16.23 11.64 -17.20
CA ARG A 13 -15.46 12.64 -17.96
C ARG A 13 -16.12 14.03 -17.91
N GLN A 14 -17.43 14.07 -18.12
CA GLN A 14 -18.21 15.31 -18.07
C GLN A 14 -18.23 15.92 -16.67
N GLY A 15 -18.36 15.10 -15.62
CA GLY A 15 -18.30 15.56 -14.23
C GLY A 15 -16.95 16.18 -13.86
N ALA A 16 -15.84 15.58 -14.30
CA ALA A 16 -14.50 16.14 -14.10
C ALA A 16 -14.34 17.50 -14.80
N GLN A 17 -14.77 17.60 -16.07
CA GLN A 17 -14.77 18.86 -16.82
C GLN A 17 -15.61 19.94 -16.14
N TYR A 18 -16.82 19.59 -15.67
CA TYR A 18 -17.69 20.51 -14.96
C TYR A 18 -17.04 21.06 -13.68
N ALA A 19 -16.27 20.23 -12.98
CA ALA A 19 -15.54 20.62 -11.78
C ALA A 19 -14.20 21.33 -12.06
N GLY A 20 -13.88 21.63 -13.33
CA GLY A 20 -12.64 22.31 -13.71
C GLY A 20 -11.39 21.43 -13.68
N TYR A 21 -11.55 20.09 -13.65
CA TYR A 21 -10.44 19.14 -13.66
C TYR A 21 -10.28 18.50 -15.03
N GLU A 22 -9.03 18.30 -15.46
CA GLU A 22 -8.72 17.53 -16.65
C GLU A 22 -9.09 16.06 -16.45
N PRO A 23 -9.97 15.47 -17.28
CA PRO A 23 -10.37 14.08 -17.13
C PRO A 23 -9.20 13.13 -17.40
N SER A 24 -8.65 12.55 -16.34
CA SER A 24 -7.65 11.49 -16.50
C SER A 24 -8.32 10.16 -16.87
N ARG A 25 -7.84 9.49 -17.92
CA ARG A 25 -8.17 8.08 -18.16
C ARG A 25 -7.36 7.23 -17.20
N ALA A 26 -8.00 6.31 -16.48
CA ALA A 26 -7.28 5.26 -15.79
C ALA A 26 -6.53 4.42 -16.84
N LEU A 27 -5.21 4.24 -16.64
CA LEU A 27 -4.44 3.32 -17.46
C LEU A 27 -5.01 1.91 -17.30
N GLN A 28 -5.11 1.13 -18.38
CA GLN A 28 -5.62 -0.25 -18.33
C GLN A 28 -4.80 -1.13 -17.37
N SER A 29 -3.53 -0.80 -17.13
CA SER A 29 -2.63 -1.49 -16.19
C SER A 29 -2.92 -1.22 -14.71
N VAL A 30 -3.74 -0.21 -14.39
CA VAL A 30 -4.10 0.19 -13.02
C VAL A 30 -5.49 -0.34 -12.66
N ALA A 31 -6.15 -1.12 -13.53
CA ALA A 31 -7.44 -1.71 -13.19
C ALA A 31 -7.23 -2.73 -12.06
N PRO A 32 -7.69 -2.43 -10.84
CA PRO A 32 -7.42 -3.28 -9.69
C PRO A 32 -8.22 -4.56 -9.85
N ALA A 33 -7.62 -5.68 -9.44
CA ALA A 33 -8.20 -7.01 -9.68
C ALA A 33 -9.58 -7.17 -9.04
N THR A 34 -9.89 -6.41 -7.98
CA THR A 34 -11.20 -6.45 -7.30
C THR A 34 -11.57 -5.12 -6.62
N TRP A 35 -12.87 -4.88 -6.45
CA TRP A 35 -13.42 -3.79 -5.62
C TRP A 35 -12.83 -3.74 -4.21
N ALA A 36 -12.62 -4.91 -3.60
CA ALA A 36 -12.09 -5.01 -2.25
C ALA A 36 -10.68 -4.40 -2.14
N HIS A 37 -9.84 -4.62 -3.15
CA HIS A 37 -8.49 -4.06 -3.19
C HIS A 37 -8.51 -2.54 -3.32
N ILE A 38 -9.38 -1.98 -4.19
CA ILE A 38 -9.57 -0.52 -4.27
C ILE A 38 -9.90 0.07 -2.91
N CYS A 39 -10.90 -0.49 -2.23
CA CYS A 39 -11.32 0.05 -0.93
C CYS A 39 -10.20 -0.05 0.11
N ALA A 40 -9.42 -1.14 0.09
CA ALA A 40 -8.28 -1.33 0.98
C ALA A 40 -7.15 -0.32 0.73
N CYS A 41 -6.81 -0.07 -0.54
CA CYS A 41 -5.85 0.96 -0.91
C CYS A 41 -6.37 2.35 -0.55
N ALA A 42 -7.64 2.66 -0.79
CA ALA A 42 -8.25 3.94 -0.42
C ALA A 42 -8.22 4.19 1.10
N TRP A 43 -8.53 3.19 1.91
CA TRP A 43 -8.38 3.27 3.37
C TRP A 43 -6.93 3.51 3.79
N THR A 44 -5.99 2.83 3.15
CA THR A 44 -4.56 3.00 3.42
C THR A 44 -4.10 4.40 3.03
N SER A 45 -4.52 4.92 1.89
CA SER A 45 -4.26 6.29 1.46
C SER A 45 -4.82 7.31 2.44
N GLY A 46 -6.09 7.17 2.87
CA GLY A 46 -6.69 8.05 3.88
C GLY A 46 -5.95 7.99 5.23
N TRP A 47 -5.49 6.81 5.62
CA TRP A 47 -4.67 6.62 6.81
C TRP A 47 -3.34 7.38 6.74
N LEU A 48 -2.67 7.36 5.58
CA LEU A 48 -1.43 8.10 5.34
C LEU A 48 -1.68 9.62 5.31
N GLU A 49 -2.70 10.05 4.56
CA GLU A 49 -3.08 11.45 4.36
C GLU A 49 -3.40 12.14 5.69
N LEU A 50 -4.28 11.55 6.50
CA LEU A 50 -4.70 12.12 7.80
C LEU A 50 -3.57 12.16 8.82
N ARG A 51 -2.49 11.41 8.60
CA ARG A 51 -1.28 11.42 9.41
C ARG A 51 -0.19 12.33 8.83
N GLY A 52 -0.51 13.11 7.80
CA GLY A 52 0.41 14.04 7.15
C GLY A 52 1.61 13.34 6.52
N ARG A 53 1.43 12.12 6.01
CA ARG A 53 2.49 11.40 5.29
C ARG A 53 2.42 11.71 3.81
N MET A 54 3.57 12.01 3.22
CA MET A 54 3.71 12.04 1.77
C MET A 54 3.69 10.60 1.25
N TRP A 55 2.86 10.34 0.25
CA TRP A 55 2.66 9.00 -0.26
C TRP A 55 2.44 9.00 -1.78
N ILE A 56 2.75 7.87 -2.40
CA ILE A 56 2.60 7.64 -3.83
C ILE A 56 1.45 6.66 -4.04
N SER A 57 0.50 7.05 -4.89
CA SER A 57 -0.66 6.24 -5.25
C SER A 57 -0.32 5.11 -6.22
N GLU A 58 -1.21 4.12 -6.35
CA GLU A 58 -1.09 3.04 -7.35
C GLU A 58 -0.79 3.59 -8.76
N ARG A 59 -1.43 4.71 -9.13
CA ARG A 59 -1.15 5.37 -10.41
C ARG A 59 0.28 5.89 -10.48
N GLY A 60 0.73 6.60 -9.44
CA GLY A 60 2.11 7.10 -9.39
C GLY A 60 3.14 5.97 -9.45
N ILE A 61 2.89 4.87 -8.73
CA ILE A 61 3.69 3.64 -8.82
C ILE A 61 3.71 3.06 -10.24
N VAL A 62 2.60 3.16 -10.97
CA VAL A 62 2.51 2.62 -12.33
C VAL A 62 3.19 3.52 -13.37
N GLU A 63 3.10 4.84 -13.20
CA GLU A 63 3.65 5.85 -14.11
C GLU A 63 5.18 5.97 -13.99
N ASP A 64 5.74 5.65 -12.83
CA ASP A 64 7.19 5.65 -12.60
C ASP A 64 7.77 4.23 -12.68
N ASP A 65 8.64 4.00 -13.66
CA ASP A 65 9.31 2.71 -13.85
C ASP A 65 10.34 2.40 -12.76
N TRP A 66 10.74 3.38 -11.93
CA TRP A 66 11.59 3.15 -10.76
C TRP A 66 10.98 2.12 -9.79
N TRP A 67 9.65 2.10 -9.67
CA TRP A 67 8.93 1.16 -8.81
C TRP A 67 8.79 -0.26 -9.39
N ARG A 68 9.29 -0.51 -10.61
CA ARG A 68 9.20 -1.81 -11.27
C ARG A 68 10.40 -2.69 -10.94
N PHE A 69 10.26 -3.49 -9.89
CA PHE A 69 11.32 -4.36 -9.41
C PHE A 69 11.34 -5.71 -10.13
N LYS A 70 12.54 -6.30 -10.26
CA LYS A 70 12.73 -7.62 -10.85
C LYS A 70 12.46 -8.70 -9.81
N LEU A 71 11.52 -9.59 -10.10
CA LEU A 71 11.15 -10.70 -9.25
C LEU A 71 11.56 -12.02 -9.91
N THR A 72 12.31 -12.84 -9.18
CA THR A 72 12.66 -14.21 -9.58
C THR A 72 12.23 -15.19 -8.49
N TYR A 73 11.55 -16.27 -8.85
CA TYR A 73 11.17 -17.33 -7.92
C TYR A 73 11.05 -18.68 -8.63
N GLN A 74 11.15 -19.79 -7.88
CA GLN A 74 10.91 -21.12 -8.44
C GLN A 74 9.42 -21.48 -8.37
N ASP A 75 8.87 -22.09 -9.40
CA ASP A 75 7.56 -22.74 -9.38
C ASP A 75 7.68 -24.23 -9.77
N HIS A 76 6.56 -24.91 -10.05
CA HIS A 76 6.59 -26.33 -10.41
C HIS A 76 7.07 -26.58 -11.85
N ARG A 77 7.19 -25.53 -12.66
CA ARG A 77 7.64 -25.53 -14.06
C ARG A 77 9.07 -25.01 -14.20
N GLY A 78 9.64 -24.44 -13.14
CA GLY A 78 11.04 -24.02 -13.08
C GLY A 78 11.18 -22.58 -12.58
N THR A 79 12.20 -21.88 -13.09
CA THR A 79 12.47 -20.50 -12.69
C THR A 79 11.53 -19.55 -13.39
N VAL A 80 10.74 -18.81 -12.62
CA VAL A 80 9.88 -17.73 -13.09
C VAL A 80 10.61 -16.41 -12.92
N ARG A 81 10.58 -15.59 -13.98
CA ARG A 81 11.05 -14.19 -13.97
C ARG A 81 9.87 -13.30 -14.31
N SER A 82 9.60 -12.32 -13.46
CA SER A 82 8.51 -11.36 -13.62
C SER A 82 8.92 -10.00 -13.08
N SER A 83 8.09 -8.98 -13.32
CA SER A 83 8.19 -7.70 -12.60
C SER A 83 7.20 -7.66 -11.43
N HIS A 84 7.56 -6.93 -10.39
CA HIS A 84 6.72 -6.64 -9.23
C HIS A 84 6.68 -5.12 -8.99
N ARG A 85 5.54 -4.63 -8.51
CA ARG A 85 5.34 -3.25 -8.07
C ARG A 85 4.57 -3.30 -6.75
N PRO A 86 4.90 -2.44 -5.76
CA PRO A 86 4.03 -2.30 -4.60
C PRO A 86 2.69 -1.68 -5.00
N ASP A 87 1.71 -1.74 -4.11
CA ASP A 87 0.41 -1.12 -4.36
C ASP A 87 0.48 0.39 -4.09
N LEU A 88 1.16 0.79 -3.02
CA LEU A 88 1.38 2.18 -2.63
C LEU A 88 2.82 2.36 -2.12
N ALA A 89 3.22 3.61 -1.86
CA ALA A 89 4.45 3.88 -1.12
C ALA A 89 4.34 5.10 -0.21
N VAL A 90 5.20 5.16 0.80
CA VAL A 90 5.42 6.34 1.64
C VAL A 90 6.78 6.94 1.30
N GLU A 91 6.82 8.24 1.08
CA GLU A 91 8.07 8.96 0.92
C GLU A 91 8.62 9.30 2.30
N LEU A 92 9.76 8.71 2.67
CA LEU A 92 10.48 9.08 3.89
C LEU A 92 11.82 9.69 3.49
N ARG A 93 11.79 10.94 3.01
CA ARG A 93 13.02 11.69 2.74
C ARG A 93 13.66 12.15 4.06
N PRO A 94 14.98 12.02 4.25
CA PRO A 94 15.98 11.44 3.34
C PRO A 94 16.18 9.91 3.50
N SER A 95 15.53 9.27 4.47
CA SER A 95 15.73 7.89 4.91
C SER A 95 15.42 6.78 3.89
N GLY A 96 14.83 7.10 2.74
CA GLY A 96 14.47 6.14 1.69
C GLY A 96 12.97 5.83 1.68
N ASP A 97 12.42 5.50 0.52
CA ASP A 97 10.98 5.28 0.38
C ASP A 97 10.57 3.92 0.97
N VAL A 98 9.34 3.82 1.48
CA VAL A 98 8.79 2.58 2.04
C VAL A 98 7.69 2.04 1.15
N ALA A 99 7.85 0.81 0.68
CA ALA A 99 6.84 0.12 -0.11
C ALA A 99 5.64 -0.30 0.75
N ILE A 100 4.44 -0.31 0.18
CA ILE A 100 3.23 -0.85 0.83
C ILE A 100 2.58 -1.91 -0.04
N GLU A 101 2.34 -3.08 0.54
CA GLU A 101 1.63 -4.21 -0.04
C GLU A 101 0.26 -4.37 0.64
N VAL A 102 -0.83 -4.22 -0.12
CA VAL A 102 -2.20 -4.42 0.31
C VAL A 102 -2.67 -5.82 -0.12
N GLU A 103 -2.38 -6.80 0.73
CA GLU A 103 -2.62 -8.21 0.45
C GLU A 103 -3.98 -8.67 1.01
N LEU A 104 -4.98 -8.83 0.14
CA LEU A 104 -6.30 -9.34 0.52
C LEU A 104 -6.50 -10.83 0.23
N ARG A 105 -5.52 -11.48 -0.42
CA ARG A 105 -5.58 -12.89 -0.77
C ARG A 105 -4.21 -13.53 -0.61
N ARG A 106 -4.18 -14.81 -0.30
CA ARG A 106 -2.91 -15.52 -0.15
C ARG A 106 -2.18 -15.66 -1.49
N LYS A 107 -0.98 -15.11 -1.59
CA LYS A 107 0.00 -15.45 -2.64
C LYS A 107 0.53 -16.87 -2.41
N THR A 108 0.95 -17.55 -3.49
CA THR A 108 1.62 -18.85 -3.33
C THR A 108 2.89 -18.69 -2.51
N LEU A 109 3.23 -19.68 -1.67
CA LEU A 109 4.40 -19.60 -0.78
C LEU A 109 5.68 -19.26 -1.56
N ARG A 110 5.88 -19.88 -2.72
CA ARG A 110 7.08 -19.67 -3.54
C ARG A 110 7.16 -18.25 -4.11
N ARG A 111 6.03 -17.69 -4.56
CA ARG A 111 5.98 -16.31 -5.05
C ARG A 111 6.18 -15.32 -3.92
N LEU A 112 5.55 -15.54 -2.76
CA LEU A 112 5.72 -14.69 -1.58
C LEU A 112 7.18 -14.69 -1.12
N THR A 113 7.82 -15.86 -1.08
CA THR A 113 9.25 -15.99 -0.75
C THR A 113 10.10 -15.12 -1.68
N GLY A 114 9.87 -15.20 -2.99
CA GLY A 114 10.61 -14.38 -3.96
C GLY A 114 10.36 -12.87 -3.80
N ILE A 115 9.13 -12.46 -3.46
CA ILE A 115 8.82 -11.04 -3.22
C ILE A 115 9.55 -10.54 -1.97
N LEU A 116 9.53 -11.31 -0.88
CA LEU A 116 10.22 -10.92 0.34
C LEU A 116 11.74 -10.91 0.17
N GLN A 117 12.32 -11.86 -0.57
CA GLN A 117 13.75 -11.83 -0.94
C GLN A 117 14.10 -10.61 -1.78
N MET A 118 13.23 -10.23 -2.70
CA MET A 118 13.41 -9.02 -3.52
C MET A 118 13.38 -7.76 -2.66
N TYR A 119 12.43 -7.63 -1.72
CA TYR A 119 12.39 -6.49 -0.81
C TYR A 119 13.58 -6.45 0.12
N ASP A 120 13.98 -7.59 0.68
CA ASP A 120 15.15 -7.67 1.56
C ASP A 120 16.42 -7.17 0.84
N ALA A 121 16.68 -7.62 -0.39
CA ALA A 121 17.79 -7.14 -1.20
C ALA A 121 17.70 -5.63 -1.49
N LEU A 122 16.51 -5.11 -1.84
CA LEU A 122 16.32 -3.67 -2.07
C LEU A 122 16.55 -2.83 -0.80
N ILE A 123 16.27 -3.40 0.37
CA ILE A 123 16.48 -2.74 1.66
C ILE A 123 17.96 -2.80 2.07
N GLU A 124 18.63 -3.93 1.83
CA GLU A 124 20.07 -4.08 2.04
C GLU A 124 20.89 -3.15 1.14
N ASP A 125 20.46 -2.95 -0.11
CA ASP A 125 21.06 -2.04 -1.08
C ASP A 125 20.66 -0.56 -0.87
N GLU A 126 19.95 -0.24 0.23
CA GLU A 126 19.47 1.11 0.58
C GLU A 126 18.58 1.78 -0.51
N VAL A 127 17.98 0.97 -1.40
CA VAL A 127 17.01 1.44 -2.40
C VAL A 127 15.66 1.74 -1.76
N LEU A 128 15.27 0.93 -0.77
CA LEU A 128 14.06 1.12 0.04
C LEU A 128 14.41 1.14 1.53
N ALA A 129 13.68 1.91 2.33
CA ALA A 129 13.84 1.90 3.78
C ALA A 129 13.13 0.71 4.44
N GLY A 130 12.13 0.14 3.77
CA GLY A 130 11.33 -0.97 4.28
C GLY A 130 10.11 -1.28 3.44
N VAL A 131 9.32 -2.24 3.92
CA VAL A 131 8.01 -2.61 3.37
C VAL A 131 6.96 -2.76 4.47
N ILE A 132 5.75 -2.28 4.21
CA ILE A 132 4.58 -2.44 5.08
C ILE A 132 3.58 -3.39 4.40
N TYR A 133 3.24 -4.49 5.06
CA TYR A 133 2.14 -5.35 4.64
C TYR A 133 0.86 -4.97 5.36
N ILE A 134 -0.20 -4.80 4.58
CA ILE A 134 -1.54 -4.53 5.06
C ILE A 134 -2.46 -5.65 4.60
N THR A 135 -3.14 -6.30 5.54
CA THR A 135 -4.04 -7.42 5.21
C THR A 135 -5.31 -7.43 6.04
N THR A 136 -6.36 -8.05 5.49
CA THR A 136 -7.58 -8.40 6.23
C THR A 136 -7.55 -9.83 6.78
N ASP A 137 -6.53 -10.63 6.41
CA ASP A 137 -6.48 -12.06 6.64
C ASP A 137 -5.34 -12.41 7.61
N PRO A 138 -5.66 -12.86 8.85
CA PRO A 138 -4.65 -13.27 9.82
C PRO A 138 -3.71 -14.39 9.32
N ASP A 139 -4.19 -15.27 8.43
CA ASP A 139 -3.36 -16.34 7.88
C ASP A 139 -2.32 -15.79 6.90
N VAL A 140 -2.64 -14.70 6.20
CA VAL A 140 -1.69 -13.97 5.36
C VAL A 140 -0.63 -13.30 6.24
N GLU A 141 -1.04 -12.61 7.31
CA GLU A 141 -0.09 -12.00 8.25
C GLU A 141 0.89 -13.04 8.81
N GLU A 142 0.37 -14.13 9.37
CA GLU A 142 1.17 -15.21 9.93
C GLU A 142 2.10 -15.86 8.89
N LEU A 143 1.64 -16.01 7.65
CA LEU A 143 2.49 -16.52 6.56
C LEU A 143 3.63 -15.56 6.23
N VAL A 144 3.36 -14.26 6.05
CA VAL A 144 4.40 -13.28 5.71
C VAL A 144 5.37 -13.13 6.88
N ARG A 145 4.91 -13.13 8.13
CA ARG A 145 5.77 -13.13 9.33
C ARG A 145 6.73 -14.32 9.34
N ARG A 146 6.21 -15.54 9.17
CA ARG A 146 7.00 -16.77 9.14
C ARG A 146 8.02 -16.79 8.00
N VAL A 147 7.64 -16.32 6.82
CA VAL A 147 8.55 -16.28 5.66
C VAL A 147 9.59 -15.16 5.80
N GLY A 148 9.20 -13.99 6.33
CA GLY A 148 10.10 -12.87 6.61
C GLY A 148 11.19 -13.24 7.61
N ALA A 149 10.79 -13.87 8.73
CA ALA A 149 11.72 -14.37 9.75
C ALA A 149 12.75 -15.38 9.20
N TYR A 150 12.41 -16.11 8.13
CA TYR A 150 13.33 -17.03 7.47
C TYR A 150 14.29 -16.34 6.49
N ILE A 151 13.90 -15.21 5.91
CA ILE A 151 14.66 -14.54 4.84
C ILE A 151 15.67 -13.54 5.40
N GLY A 152 15.32 -12.76 6.41
CA GLY A 152 16.22 -11.70 6.89
C GLY A 152 15.56 -10.51 7.58
N PRO A 153 14.44 -9.96 7.08
CA PRO A 153 13.86 -8.80 7.74
C PRO A 153 13.09 -9.25 8.98
N ASP A 154 13.47 -8.70 10.13
CA ASP A 154 12.71 -8.83 11.38
C ASP A 154 11.25 -8.42 11.10
N PRO A 155 10.27 -9.33 11.21
CA PRO A 155 8.87 -9.05 10.90
C PRO A 155 8.22 -8.03 11.83
N ASP A 156 8.87 -7.67 12.94
CA ASP A 156 8.45 -6.59 13.83
C ASP A 156 9.45 -5.42 13.85
N GLY A 157 10.43 -5.45 12.94
CA GLY A 157 11.45 -4.42 12.78
C GLY A 157 11.02 -3.28 11.86
N PRO A 158 11.86 -2.23 11.73
CA PRO A 158 11.57 -1.10 10.85
C PRO A 158 11.58 -1.48 9.35
N ARG A 159 12.20 -2.60 8.98
CA ARG A 159 12.38 -3.06 7.59
C ARG A 159 11.16 -3.81 7.04
N LEU A 160 10.44 -4.52 7.89
CA LEU A 160 9.22 -5.25 7.56
C LEU A 160 8.22 -5.03 8.69
N SER A 161 7.08 -4.42 8.39
CA SER A 161 6.05 -4.22 9.40
C SER A 161 4.66 -4.56 8.90
N PHE A 162 3.76 -4.85 9.84
CA PHE A 162 2.41 -5.32 9.55
C PHE A 162 1.35 -4.40 10.12
N ARG A 163 0.27 -4.21 9.36
CA ARG A 163 -0.95 -3.59 9.87
C ARG A 163 -2.14 -4.42 9.42
N THR A 164 -3.06 -4.69 10.33
CA THR A 164 -4.36 -5.20 9.93
C THR A 164 -5.18 -4.07 9.30
N MET A 165 -6.00 -4.39 8.31
CA MET A 165 -6.91 -3.42 7.71
C MET A 165 -7.86 -2.82 8.75
N GLN A 166 -8.26 -3.63 9.75
CA GLN A 166 -9.09 -3.15 10.87
C GLN A 166 -8.39 -2.03 11.65
N LEU A 167 -7.09 -2.19 11.92
CA LEU A 167 -6.28 -1.17 12.60
C LEU A 167 -6.14 0.10 11.74
N VAL A 168 -5.89 -0.06 10.43
CA VAL A 168 -5.81 1.05 9.48
C VAL A 168 -7.11 1.85 9.48
N ILE A 169 -8.26 1.18 9.36
CA ILE A 169 -9.59 1.81 9.38
C ILE A 169 -9.82 2.53 10.70
N GLN A 170 -9.56 1.86 11.83
CA GLN A 170 -9.75 2.46 13.16
C GLN A 170 -8.91 3.72 13.32
N GLN A 171 -7.62 3.65 13.01
CA GLN A 171 -6.72 4.81 13.12
C GLN A 171 -7.10 5.94 12.16
N THR A 172 -7.66 5.62 11.00
CA THR A 172 -8.18 6.61 10.05
C THR A 172 -9.37 7.36 10.66
N HIS A 173 -10.31 6.63 11.26
CA HIS A 173 -11.44 7.23 11.96
C HIS A 173 -11.01 8.12 13.12
N ASP A 174 -10.10 7.65 13.95
CA ASP A 174 -9.59 8.40 15.10
C ASP A 174 -8.90 9.70 14.65
N ALA A 175 -8.07 9.63 13.60
CA ALA A 175 -7.41 10.80 13.03
C ALA A 175 -8.41 11.79 12.41
N ALA A 176 -9.44 11.30 11.72
CA ALA A 176 -10.50 12.14 11.15
C ALA A 176 -11.31 12.86 12.24
N ALA A 177 -11.63 12.17 13.34
CA ALA A 177 -12.30 12.75 14.49
C ALA A 177 -11.44 13.84 15.16
N ALA A 178 -10.15 13.57 15.37
CA ALA A 178 -9.22 14.56 15.93
C ALA A 178 -9.10 15.81 15.03
N ALA A 179 -9.00 15.62 13.71
CA ALA A 179 -8.96 16.73 12.75
C ALA A 179 -10.26 17.55 12.74
N ALA A 180 -11.42 16.92 12.96
CA ALA A 180 -12.70 17.63 13.08
C ALA A 180 -12.74 18.51 14.33
N VAL A 181 -12.30 18.01 15.48
CA VAL A 181 -12.23 18.77 16.74
C VAL A 181 -11.29 19.97 16.62
N ALA A 182 -10.13 19.80 15.97
CA ALA A 182 -9.17 20.87 15.74
C ALA A 182 -9.76 22.00 14.88
N ARG A 183 -10.61 21.69 13.89
CA ARG A 183 -11.28 22.70 13.04
C ARG A 183 -12.36 23.49 13.78
N THR A 184 -12.99 22.91 14.80
CA THR A 184 -14.07 23.56 15.56
C THR A 184 -13.60 24.32 16.79
N THR A 185 -12.31 24.22 17.16
CA THR A 185 -11.75 24.94 18.30
C THR A 185 -11.23 26.31 17.84
N PRO A 186 -11.85 27.43 18.23
CA PRO A 186 -11.35 28.75 17.87
C PRO A 186 -9.97 28.99 18.46
N ALA A 187 -9.08 29.64 17.70
CA ALA A 187 -7.77 30.05 18.20
C ALA A 187 -7.95 30.95 19.45
N PRO A 188 -7.10 30.81 20.48
CA PRO A 188 -7.19 31.67 21.66
C PRO A 188 -7.06 33.13 21.24
N ALA A 189 -8.01 33.96 21.68
CA ALA A 189 -7.97 35.39 21.44
C ALA A 189 -6.68 35.96 22.01
N SER A 190 -5.89 36.62 21.15
CA SER A 190 -4.66 37.33 21.50
C SER A 190 -4.99 38.68 22.13
#